data_AF-A0A965Y8D5-F1
#
_entry.id   AF-A0A965Y8D5-F1
#
_cell.length_a   1.000
_cell.length_b   1.000
_cell.length_c   1.000
_cell.angle_alpha   90.00
_cell.angle_beta   90.00
_cell.angle_gamma   90.00
#
_symmetry.space_group_name_H-M   'P 1'
#
loop_
_entity.id
_entity.type
_entity.pdbx_description
1 polymer ?
#
loop_
_entity_poly.entity_id
_entity_poly.type
_entity_poly.pdbx_seq_one_letter_code
_entity_poly.pdbx_strand_id
1 'polypeptide(L)'
;GDVTGKEPSHTGDENTVCYGEFKRIYSKKRNEITKSSSRFFKCCPDDDIEDFEIKSIIYCPKASNKDRNEGCEELKTKKMGFSNGAQIHGDGYDKGQGIGLNKVIERKNTHPTVKPNSLMRYLCKLITPKDGIILDPFMGSGSTGKAAVQEGFKFLGIEKEEEYVIISEKRVNHALKDEK
;
A
#
# COMPACT_ATOMS: atom_id res chain seq x y z
N GLY A 1 -27.58 -3.17 9.34
CA GLY A 1 -28.43 -4.35 9.49
C GLY A 1 -27.62 -5.56 9.10
N ASP A 2 -27.89 -6.70 9.74
CA ASP A 2 -27.34 -8.00 9.36
C ASP A 2 -27.52 -8.27 7.86
N VAL A 3 -26.45 -8.69 7.18
CA VAL A 3 -26.51 -9.11 5.79
C VAL A 3 -26.27 -10.61 5.73
N THR A 4 -27.33 -11.40 5.92
CA THR A 4 -27.32 -12.83 5.63
C THR A 4 -27.56 -13.03 4.14
N GLY A 5 -26.50 -13.35 3.38
CA GLY A 5 -26.63 -13.83 2.00
C GLY A 5 -27.09 -15.29 2.00
N LYS A 6 -28.03 -15.65 1.11
CA LYS A 6 -28.48 -17.05 0.92
C LYS A 6 -27.55 -17.90 0.03
N GLU A 7 -26.47 -17.32 -0.50
CA GLU A 7 -25.51 -18.01 -1.35
C GLU A 7 -24.17 -18.16 -0.61
N PRO A 8 -23.60 -19.38 -0.52
CA PRO A 8 -22.31 -19.58 0.14
C PRO A 8 -21.21 -18.84 -0.63
N SER A 9 -20.37 -18.10 0.11
CA SER A 9 -19.22 -17.44 -0.46
C SER A 9 -18.21 -18.49 -0.96
N HIS A 10 -17.69 -18.36 -2.17
CA HIS A 10 -16.74 -19.34 -2.74
C HIS A 10 -15.31 -19.22 -2.17
N THR A 11 -15.03 -18.16 -1.40
CA THR A 11 -13.67 -17.77 -0.98
C THR A 11 -13.57 -17.40 0.49
N GLY A 12 -14.63 -17.60 1.27
CA GLY A 12 -14.69 -17.27 2.69
C GLY A 12 -15.44 -18.34 3.46
N ASP A 13 -14.88 -18.73 4.59
CA ASP A 13 -15.48 -19.68 5.51
C ASP A 13 -16.80 -19.14 6.09
N GLU A 14 -17.50 -20.00 6.82
CA GLU A 14 -18.85 -19.85 7.39
C GLU A 14 -19.06 -18.54 8.20
N ASN A 15 -17.97 -17.87 8.62
CA ASN A 15 -17.95 -16.69 9.48
C ASN A 15 -17.53 -15.38 8.77
N THR A 16 -17.57 -15.32 7.44
CA THR A 16 -17.18 -14.10 6.70
C THR A 16 -18.29 -13.05 6.77
N VAL A 17 -18.11 -12.02 7.61
CA VAL A 17 -19.04 -10.88 7.76
C VAL A 17 -18.58 -9.71 6.90
N CYS A 18 -19.37 -9.34 5.89
CA CYS A 18 -19.16 -8.13 5.09
C CYS A 18 -20.08 -7.00 5.62
N TYR A 19 -19.51 -5.83 5.95
CA TYR A 19 -20.26 -4.70 6.52
C TYR A 19 -20.68 -3.68 5.44
N GLY A 20 -21.97 -3.34 5.37
CA GLY A 20 -22.55 -2.21 4.62
C GLY A 20 -23.84 -2.53 3.85
N GLU A 21 -24.75 -1.55 3.70
CA GLU A 21 -25.90 -1.67 2.79
C GLU A 21 -25.46 -1.35 1.36
N PHE A 22 -25.25 -2.39 0.56
CA PHE A 22 -24.87 -2.24 -0.84
C PHE A 22 -26.03 -2.68 -1.75
N LYS A 23 -26.55 -1.75 -2.56
CA LYS A 23 -27.41 -2.13 -3.69
C LYS A 23 -26.56 -2.82 -4.75
N ARG A 24 -26.81 -4.12 -4.96
CA ARG A 24 -26.19 -4.88 -6.06
C ARG A 24 -26.68 -4.32 -7.39
N ILE A 25 -25.84 -3.54 -8.08
CA ILE A 25 -26.12 -3.08 -9.43
C ILE A 25 -25.65 -4.17 -10.40
N TYR A 26 -26.60 -4.89 -11.00
CA TYR A 26 -26.29 -5.83 -12.08
C TYR A 26 -26.05 -5.04 -13.37
N SER A 27 -24.78 -4.90 -13.78
CA SER A 27 -24.48 -4.47 -15.14
C SER A 27 -24.90 -5.56 -16.11
N LYS A 28 -25.94 -5.31 -16.92
CA LYS A 28 -26.52 -6.26 -17.89
C LYS A 28 -25.67 -6.43 -19.15
N LYS A 29 -24.62 -5.63 -19.37
CA LYS A 29 -23.79 -5.71 -20.58
C LYS A 29 -22.30 -5.60 -20.26
N ARG A 30 -21.50 -6.37 -21.02
CA ARG A 30 -20.05 -6.13 -21.17
C ARG A 30 -19.86 -4.69 -21.64
N ASN A 31 -18.82 -4.02 -21.15
CA ASN A 31 -18.42 -2.74 -21.70
C ASN A 31 -17.94 -2.99 -23.15
N GLU A 32 -18.74 -2.58 -24.13
CA GLU A 32 -18.48 -2.84 -25.56
C GLU A 32 -17.23 -2.10 -26.05
N ILE A 33 -16.85 -1.01 -25.36
CA ILE A 33 -15.67 -0.19 -25.67
C ILE A 33 -14.39 -0.94 -25.35
N THR A 34 -14.28 -1.52 -24.14
CA THR A 34 -13.00 -2.09 -23.67
C THR A 34 -12.91 -3.60 -23.77
N LYS A 35 -14.03 -4.29 -24.05
CA LYS A 35 -14.18 -5.77 -24.01
C LYS A 35 -13.64 -6.44 -22.72
N SER A 36 -13.31 -5.65 -21.69
CA SER A 36 -12.79 -6.14 -20.42
C SER A 36 -13.91 -6.83 -19.62
N SER A 37 -13.56 -7.95 -19.00
CA SER A 37 -14.46 -8.69 -18.10
C SER A 37 -14.42 -8.17 -16.65
N SER A 38 -13.56 -7.20 -16.35
CA SER A 38 -13.51 -6.58 -15.02
C SER A 38 -14.71 -5.63 -14.83
N ARG A 39 -15.64 -6.05 -13.96
CA ARG A 39 -16.88 -5.31 -13.66
C ARG A 39 -16.71 -4.26 -12.55
N PHE A 40 -15.56 -4.29 -11.88
CA PHE A 40 -15.25 -3.46 -10.71
C PHE A 40 -14.45 -2.22 -11.03
N PHE A 41 -13.70 -2.24 -12.14
CA PHE A 41 -12.95 -1.09 -12.60
C PHE A 41 -13.74 -0.46 -13.73
N LYS A 42 -14.20 0.78 -13.52
CA LYS A 42 -14.51 1.65 -14.65
C LYS A 42 -13.18 1.75 -15.41
N CYS A 43 -13.05 1.04 -16.53
CA CYS A 43 -11.85 1.14 -17.35
C CYS A 43 -11.62 2.64 -17.60
N CYS A 44 -10.42 3.11 -17.32
CA CYS A 44 -10.02 4.47 -17.66
C CYS A 44 -10.40 4.68 -19.14
N PRO A 45 -11.21 5.69 -19.48
CA PRO A 45 -11.53 5.97 -20.87
C PRO A 45 -10.23 6.15 -21.64
N ASP A 46 -10.07 5.45 -22.76
CA ASP A 46 -8.90 5.60 -23.62
C ASP A 46 -8.77 7.04 -24.16
N ASP A 47 -9.89 7.76 -24.19
CA ASP A 47 -10.01 9.14 -24.71
C ASP A 47 -9.23 10.19 -23.89
N ASP A 48 -8.78 9.87 -22.67
CA ASP A 48 -7.95 10.76 -21.83
C ASP A 48 -6.44 10.37 -21.87
N ILE A 49 -6.05 9.40 -22.72
CA ILE A 49 -4.67 8.85 -22.79
C ILE A 49 -3.93 9.36 -24.03
N GLU A 50 -4.23 10.57 -24.52
CA GLU A 50 -3.48 11.13 -25.65
C GLU A 50 -2.06 11.61 -25.25
N ASP A 51 -1.78 11.82 -23.96
CA ASP A 51 -0.50 12.37 -23.47
C ASP A 51 0.37 11.42 -22.62
N PHE A 52 -0.03 10.16 -22.44
CA PHE A 52 0.75 9.21 -21.62
C PHE A 52 1.47 8.18 -22.49
N GLU A 53 2.79 8.32 -22.63
CA GLU A 53 3.67 7.25 -23.12
C GLU A 53 3.66 6.11 -22.09
N ILE A 54 2.74 5.15 -22.26
CA ILE A 54 2.66 3.95 -21.43
C ILE A 54 3.86 3.06 -21.78
N LYS A 55 4.91 3.16 -20.97
CA LYS A 55 6.04 2.24 -21.05
C LYS A 55 5.55 0.84 -20.71
N SER A 56 5.68 -0.09 -21.66
CA SER A 56 5.28 -1.49 -21.52
C SER A 56 5.95 -2.20 -20.34
N ILE A 57 7.11 -1.70 -19.90
CA ILE A 57 7.83 -2.15 -18.70
C ILE A 57 8.39 -0.93 -17.97
N ILE A 58 8.13 -0.86 -16.66
CA ILE A 58 8.70 0.17 -15.78
C ILE A 58 9.57 -0.50 -14.73
N TYR A 59 10.87 -0.20 -14.78
CA TYR A 59 11.79 -0.57 -13.72
C TYR A 59 11.77 0.49 -12.62
N CYS A 60 11.45 0.10 -11.40
CA CYS A 60 11.57 0.95 -10.21
C CYS A 60 12.41 0.21 -9.15
N PRO A 61 13.53 0.79 -8.68
CA PRO A 61 14.32 0.20 -7.62
C PRO A 61 13.53 0.14 -6.31
N LYS A 62 13.96 -0.72 -5.38
CA LYS A 62 13.37 -0.79 -4.03
C LYS A 62 13.41 0.57 -3.34
N ALA A 63 12.48 0.80 -2.41
CA ALA A 63 12.41 2.03 -1.64
C ALA A 63 13.77 2.33 -0.99
N SER A 64 14.28 3.55 -1.21
CA SER A 64 15.54 4.00 -0.62
C SER A 64 15.40 4.13 0.89
N ASN A 65 16.51 4.21 1.62
CA ASN A 65 16.46 4.44 3.06
C ASN A 65 15.79 5.78 3.40
N LYS A 66 15.98 6.81 2.57
CA LYS A 66 15.28 8.09 2.72
C LYS A 66 13.77 7.88 2.57
N ASP A 67 13.34 7.33 1.43
CA ASP A 67 11.91 7.13 1.14
C ASP A 67 11.22 6.24 2.18
N ARG A 68 11.93 5.21 2.70
CA ARG A 68 11.43 4.35 3.78
C ARG A 68 11.19 5.10 5.08
N ASN A 69 12.05 6.05 5.46
CA ASN A 69 11.99 6.67 6.79
C ASN A 69 11.39 8.07 6.81
N GLU A 70 11.16 8.68 5.64
CA GLU A 70 10.51 9.98 5.52
C GLU A 70 9.16 10.00 6.23
N GLY A 71 8.96 10.95 7.14
CA GLY A 71 7.78 11.10 8.00
C GLY A 71 7.84 10.31 9.32
N CYS A 72 8.82 9.43 9.51
CA CYS A 72 8.97 8.60 10.70
C CYS A 72 10.00 9.16 11.70
N GLU A 73 10.34 10.44 11.65
CA GLU A 73 11.44 11.03 12.42
C GLU A 73 11.20 10.96 13.93
N GLU A 74 9.93 11.05 14.36
CA GLU A 74 9.51 11.02 15.76
C GLU A 74 9.30 9.60 16.30
N LEU A 75 9.34 8.57 15.45
CA LEU A 75 9.11 7.19 15.88
C LEU A 75 10.32 6.65 16.65
N LYS A 76 10.02 5.81 17.66
CA LYS A 76 11.04 5.12 18.44
C LYS A 76 11.88 4.21 17.54
N THR A 77 13.19 4.30 17.68
CA THR A 77 14.12 3.39 17.00
C THR A 77 13.99 1.99 17.59
N LYS A 78 13.77 0.98 16.73
CA LYS A 78 13.79 -0.43 17.10
C LYS A 78 15.01 -1.12 16.45
N LYS A 79 15.62 -2.05 17.18
CA LYS A 79 16.67 -2.95 16.64
C LYS A 79 16.00 -4.11 15.92
N MET A 80 16.45 -4.41 14.70
CA MET A 80 15.89 -5.47 13.87
C MET A 80 17.02 -6.34 13.30
N GLY A 81 16.86 -7.65 13.43
CA GLY A 81 17.76 -8.63 12.82
C GLY A 81 17.51 -8.74 11.32
N PHE A 82 18.57 -8.85 10.52
CA PHE A 82 18.45 -9.08 9.07
C PHE A 82 18.20 -10.57 8.72
N SER A 83 18.38 -11.47 9.69
CA SER A 83 18.23 -12.92 9.57
C SER A 83 17.69 -13.50 10.88
N ASN A 84 17.15 -14.72 10.85
CA ASN A 84 16.73 -15.46 12.06
C ASN A 84 17.90 -15.72 13.04
N GLY A 85 19.15 -15.66 12.56
CA GLY A 85 20.36 -15.81 13.37
C GLY A 85 20.81 -14.53 14.08
N ALA A 86 20.28 -13.36 13.69
CA ALA A 86 20.47 -12.10 14.40
C ALA A 86 19.46 -12.05 15.57
N GLN A 87 19.71 -12.84 16.62
CA GLN A 87 18.83 -12.94 17.77
C GLN A 87 18.74 -11.60 18.51
N ILE A 88 17.50 -11.19 18.81
CA ILE A 88 17.13 -9.96 19.55
C ILE A 88 17.15 -10.21 21.07
N HIS A 89 17.35 -11.46 21.51
CA HIS A 89 17.36 -11.84 22.92
C HIS A 89 18.79 -11.94 23.48
N GLY A 90 19.09 -11.05 24.43
CA GLY A 90 20.09 -11.26 25.49
C GLY A 90 21.55 -11.23 25.04
N ASP A 91 22.28 -10.22 25.53
CA ASP A 91 23.74 -10.15 25.64
C ASP A 91 24.55 -10.87 24.54
N GLY A 92 24.87 -10.16 23.46
CA GLY A 92 25.71 -10.78 22.44
C GLY A 92 26.00 -9.91 21.26
N TYR A 93 26.84 -8.91 21.50
CA TYR A 93 27.54 -8.15 20.48
C TYR A 93 28.02 -9.03 19.33
N ASP A 94 27.94 -8.45 18.13
CA ASP A 94 28.80 -8.71 16.98
C ASP A 94 30.09 -9.44 17.40
N LYS A 95 30.15 -10.78 17.21
CA LYS A 95 31.28 -11.62 17.64
C LYS A 95 32.54 -11.41 16.78
N GLY A 96 32.69 -10.24 16.14
CA GLY A 96 33.80 -9.97 15.23
C GLY A 96 33.94 -11.02 14.12
N GLN A 97 32.88 -11.77 13.83
CA GLN A 97 32.87 -12.72 12.73
C GLN A 97 32.81 -11.85 11.47
N GLY A 98 33.93 -11.69 10.77
CA GLY A 98 34.09 -10.90 9.55
C GLY A 98 33.23 -11.36 8.35
N ILE A 99 32.17 -12.11 8.62
CA ILE A 99 31.12 -12.57 7.73
C ILE A 99 29.88 -11.76 8.12
N GLY A 100 29.61 -10.67 7.39
CA GLY A 100 28.54 -9.71 7.64
C GLY A 100 27.10 -10.23 7.48
N LEU A 101 26.84 -11.47 7.90
CA LEU A 101 25.60 -12.22 7.71
C LEU A 101 24.57 -11.94 8.82
N ASN A 102 25.01 -11.51 10.02
CA ASN A 102 24.14 -11.27 11.17
C ASN A 102 24.20 -9.81 11.63
N LYS A 103 23.81 -8.89 10.74
CA LYS A 103 23.77 -7.46 11.04
C LYS A 103 22.48 -7.10 11.77
N VAL A 104 22.60 -6.52 12.96
CA VAL A 104 21.51 -5.81 13.63
C VAL A 104 21.45 -4.40 13.05
N ILE A 105 20.28 -3.99 12.60
CA ILE A 105 20.05 -2.65 12.08
C ILE A 105 19.04 -1.92 12.94
N GLU A 106 19.28 -0.64 13.15
CA GLU A 106 18.37 0.25 13.83
C GLU A 106 17.49 0.95 12.81
N ARG A 107 16.17 0.87 12.99
CA ARG A 107 15.19 1.49 12.11
C ARG A 107 14.06 2.12 12.91
N LYS A 108 13.55 3.25 12.40
CA LYS A 108 12.33 3.90 12.90
C LYS A 108 11.10 3.32 12.20
N ASN A 109 11.15 3.21 10.86
CA ASN A 109 10.16 2.44 10.11
C ASN A 109 10.56 0.95 10.09
N THR A 110 9.84 0.15 10.86
CA THR A 110 10.05 -1.31 10.97
C THR A 110 9.24 -2.13 9.96
N HIS A 111 8.39 -1.51 9.15
CA HIS A 111 7.60 -2.24 8.16
C HIS A 111 8.53 -2.95 7.14
N PRO A 112 8.39 -4.26 6.94
CA PRO A 112 9.37 -5.05 6.18
C PRO A 112 9.37 -4.67 4.69
N THR A 113 8.17 -4.44 4.12
CA THR A 113 7.94 -4.39 2.67
C THR A 113 7.47 -3.02 2.18
N VAL A 114 8.20 -1.95 2.52
CA VAL A 114 7.91 -0.59 2.02
C VAL A 114 8.04 -0.51 0.50
N LYS A 115 6.97 -0.05 -0.16
CA LYS A 115 6.96 0.15 -1.62
C LYS A 115 7.55 1.51 -2.00
N PRO A 116 8.29 1.61 -3.12
CA PRO A 116 8.89 2.88 -3.56
C PRO A 116 7.82 3.91 -3.91
N ASN A 117 8.00 5.14 -3.45
CA ASN A 117 7.02 6.21 -3.68
C ASN A 117 6.82 6.53 -5.17
N SER A 118 7.90 6.57 -5.95
CA SER A 118 7.83 6.87 -7.40
C SER A 118 6.97 5.87 -8.17
N LEU A 119 7.07 4.57 -7.84
CA LEU A 119 6.21 3.54 -8.42
C LEU A 119 4.75 3.76 -8.05
N MET A 120 4.47 4.02 -6.78
CA MET A 120 3.08 4.19 -6.33
C MET A 120 2.45 5.45 -6.92
N ARG A 121 3.19 6.56 -7.03
CA ARG A 121 2.72 7.80 -7.69
C ARG A 121 2.34 7.56 -9.15
N TYR A 122 3.19 6.82 -9.88
CA TYR A 122 2.88 6.42 -11.25
C TYR A 122 1.60 5.59 -11.34
N LEU A 123 1.43 4.58 -10.49
CA LEU A 123 0.24 3.72 -10.48
C LEU A 123 -1.03 4.49 -10.12
N CYS A 124 -0.95 5.41 -9.15
CA CYS A 124 -2.08 6.26 -8.76
C CYS A 124 -2.61 7.07 -9.96
N LYS A 125 -1.69 7.74 -10.69
CA LYS A 125 -2.00 8.51 -11.90
C LYS A 125 -2.54 7.65 -13.04
N LEU A 126 -1.96 6.48 -13.26
CA LEU A 126 -2.33 5.60 -14.37
C LEU A 126 -3.74 5.03 -14.21
N ILE A 127 -4.10 4.63 -13.00
CA ILE A 127 -5.29 3.81 -12.76
C ILE A 127 -6.48 4.66 -12.29
N THR A 128 -6.22 5.76 -11.57
CA THR A 128 -7.26 6.51 -10.89
C THR A 128 -7.75 7.65 -11.77
N PRO A 129 -9.05 7.69 -12.14
CA PRO A 129 -9.59 8.84 -12.86
C PRO A 129 -9.53 10.10 -11.99
N LYS A 130 -9.61 11.26 -12.63
CA LYS A 130 -9.69 12.55 -11.93
C LYS A 130 -10.81 12.53 -10.89
N ASP A 131 -10.53 13.07 -9.70
CA ASP A 131 -11.40 13.09 -8.52
C ASP A 131 -11.80 11.69 -7.97
N GLY A 132 -11.16 10.63 -8.46
CA GLY A 132 -11.33 9.27 -7.99
C GLY A 132 -10.80 9.05 -6.58
N ILE A 133 -11.21 7.94 -5.97
CA ILE A 133 -10.80 7.51 -4.63
C ILE A 133 -9.97 6.24 -4.76
N ILE A 134 -8.78 6.23 -4.16
CA ILE A 134 -7.88 5.08 -4.10
C ILE A 134 -8.16 4.32 -2.81
N LEU A 135 -8.37 2.99 -2.93
CA LEU A 135 -8.55 2.08 -1.81
C LEU A 135 -7.35 1.14 -1.71
N ASP A 136 -6.72 1.09 -0.54
CA ASP A 136 -5.67 0.11 -0.23
C ASP A 136 -6.04 -0.68 1.05
N PRO A 137 -6.53 -1.94 0.92
CA PRO A 137 -6.93 -2.75 2.07
C PRO A 137 -5.76 -3.36 2.85
N PHE A 138 -4.52 -3.20 2.37
CA PHE A 138 -3.31 -3.75 2.98
C PHE A 138 -2.22 -2.67 2.99
N MET A 139 -2.56 -1.50 3.54
CA MET A 139 -1.74 -0.31 3.31
C MET A 139 -0.33 -0.40 3.92
N GLY A 140 -0.13 -1.25 4.93
CA GLY A 140 1.17 -1.50 5.53
C GLY A 140 1.84 -0.20 5.99
N SER A 141 2.99 0.13 5.38
CA SER A 141 3.70 1.39 5.65
C SER A 141 3.08 2.64 5.02
N GLY A 142 1.89 2.56 4.42
CA GLY A 142 1.19 3.69 3.82
C GLY A 142 1.83 4.25 2.54
N SER A 143 2.59 3.44 1.79
CA SER A 143 3.23 3.91 0.55
C SER A 143 2.20 4.37 -0.50
N THR A 144 1.07 3.67 -0.61
CA THR A 144 -0.04 4.04 -1.49
C THR A 144 -0.69 5.34 -1.05
N GLY A 145 -1.00 5.49 0.24
CA GLY A 145 -1.60 6.71 0.78
C GLY A 145 -0.71 7.94 0.63
N LYS A 146 0.59 7.79 0.89
CA LYS A 146 1.59 8.84 0.68
C LYS A 146 1.59 9.31 -0.78
N ALA A 147 1.62 8.38 -1.73
CA ALA A 147 1.61 8.69 -3.15
C ALA A 147 0.28 9.30 -3.61
N ALA A 148 -0.84 8.79 -3.11
CA ALA A 148 -2.18 9.28 -3.44
C ALA A 148 -2.35 10.74 -3.03
N VAL A 149 -1.98 11.08 -1.79
CA VAL A 149 -2.02 12.45 -1.29
C VAL A 149 -1.17 13.37 -2.15
N GLN A 150 0.11 13.03 -2.39
CA GLN A 150 1.04 13.86 -3.17
C GLN A 150 0.62 14.11 -4.63
N GLU A 151 -0.32 13.31 -5.14
CA GLU A 151 -0.87 13.47 -6.48
C GLU A 151 -2.30 14.04 -6.46
N GLY A 152 -2.78 14.50 -5.30
CA GLY A 152 -4.08 15.14 -5.12
C GLY A 152 -5.27 14.17 -5.14
N PHE A 153 -5.05 12.86 -4.98
CA PHE A 153 -6.13 11.88 -4.94
C PHE A 153 -6.68 11.70 -3.52
N LYS A 154 -7.98 11.40 -3.45
CA LYS A 154 -8.61 10.92 -2.21
C LYS A 154 -8.14 9.48 -1.95
N PHE A 155 -7.89 9.15 -0.70
CA PHE A 155 -7.35 7.85 -0.30
C PHE A 155 -8.09 7.27 0.91
N LEU A 156 -8.32 5.96 0.89
CA LEU A 156 -8.79 5.17 2.02
C LEU A 156 -7.86 3.97 2.21
N GLY A 157 -7.16 3.93 3.33
CA GLY A 157 -6.28 2.84 3.71
C GLY A 157 -6.87 2.01 4.84
N ILE A 158 -6.70 0.68 4.77
CA ILE A 158 -7.01 -0.24 5.86
C ILE A 158 -5.73 -0.98 6.21
N GLU A 159 -5.42 -1.06 7.50
CA GLU A 159 -4.33 -1.84 8.05
C GLU A 159 -4.78 -2.45 9.37
N LYS A 160 -4.38 -3.70 9.59
CA LYS A 160 -4.81 -4.49 10.75
C LYS A 160 -3.89 -4.25 11.95
N GLU A 161 -2.58 -4.14 11.70
CA GLU A 161 -1.58 -4.07 12.76
C GLU A 161 -1.37 -2.62 13.22
N GLU A 162 -1.65 -2.34 14.50
CA GLU A 162 -1.58 -0.98 15.06
C GLU A 162 -0.21 -0.31 14.87
N GLU A 163 0.88 -1.08 15.00
CA GLU A 163 2.23 -0.54 14.78
C GLU A 163 2.42 -0.01 13.34
N TYR A 164 1.78 -0.64 12.36
CA TYR A 164 1.85 -0.24 10.95
C TYR A 164 0.88 0.90 10.65
N VAL A 165 -0.26 0.96 11.33
CA VAL A 165 -1.16 2.14 11.31
C VAL A 165 -0.41 3.39 11.76
N ILE A 166 0.35 3.33 12.85
CA ILE A 166 1.13 4.48 13.34
C ILE A 166 2.19 4.92 12.32
N ILE A 167 2.90 3.96 11.70
CA ILE A 167 3.91 4.25 10.67
C ILE A 167 3.28 4.90 9.44
N SER A 168 2.20 4.32 8.92
CA SER A 168 1.49 4.82 7.73
C SER A 168 0.89 6.20 7.98
N GLU A 169 0.22 6.42 9.10
CA GLU A 169 -0.34 7.72 9.48
C GLU A 169 0.74 8.82 9.47
N LYS A 170 1.88 8.56 10.11
CA LYS A 170 3.00 9.51 10.15
C LYS A 170 3.53 9.84 8.74
N ARG A 171 3.65 8.83 7.88
CA ARG A 171 4.13 8.99 6.50
C ARG A 171 3.14 9.76 5.61
N VAL A 172 1.85 9.47 5.74
CA VAL A 172 0.79 10.15 4.98
C VAL A 172 0.64 11.60 5.45
N ASN A 173 0.64 11.83 6.77
CA ASN A 173 0.55 13.18 7.34
C ASN A 173 1.77 14.04 7.01
N HIS A 174 2.96 13.45 6.88
CA HIS A 174 4.13 14.17 6.39
C HIS A 174 3.91 14.65 4.95
N ALA A 175 3.45 13.78 4.05
CA ALA A 175 3.13 14.16 2.67
C ALA A 175 2.05 15.25 2.56
N LEU A 176 1.03 15.24 3.44
CA LEU A 176 0.00 16.30 3.47
C LEU A 176 0.56 17.68 3.85
N LYS A 177 1.65 17.73 4.62
CA LYS A 177 2.26 19.00 5.06
C LYS A 177 3.12 19.64 3.97
N ASP A 178 3.69 18.83 3.09
CA ASP A 178 4.56 19.27 1.99
C ASP A 178 3.78 19.92 0.83
N GLU A 179 2.45 19.81 0.80
CA GLU A 179 1.58 20.47 -0.20
C GLU A 179 1.26 21.95 0.11
N LYS A 180 1.97 22.58 1.07
CA LYS A 180 1.78 24.00 1.44
C LYS A 180 2.91 24.90 0.99
#